data_AF-A0A321LFV6-F1
#
_entry.id   AF-A0A321LFV6-F1
#
_cell.length_a   1.000
_cell.length_b   1.000
_cell.length_c   1.000
_cell.angle_alpha   90.00
_cell.angle_beta   90.00
_cell.angle_gamma   90.00
#
_symmetry.space_group_name_H-M   'P 1'
#
loop_
_entity.id
_entity.type
_entity.pdbx_description
1 polymer ?
#
loop_
_entity_poly.entity_id
_entity_poly.type
_entity_poly.pdbx_seq_one_letter_code
_entity_poly.pdbx_strand_id
1 'polypeptide(L)'
;MAFCAKCGAQLAEGSGFCSACGTAMAAQGGAPATGAAPAPAPAGAATTGMTNNVAGALCYILGVITGIIFLVIEPYKNDKFVRFHAFQSIFFSIVCWGFWMIWSWVIVGMLFSVSGWGAFGLFWNLFRLIELAMFVGWVFLMYKAYNNEQFKLPIIGDIAAKQARV
;
A
#
# COMPACT_ATOMS: atom_id res chain seq x y z
N MET A 1 12.69 -45.77 -14.20
CA MET A 1 11.97 -45.94 -12.93
C MET A 1 12.24 -44.73 -12.04
N ALA A 2 11.23 -43.88 -11.83
CA ALA A 2 11.35 -42.69 -10.98
C ALA A 2 11.03 -43.03 -9.52
N PHE A 3 11.65 -42.31 -8.59
CA PHE A 3 11.43 -42.47 -7.14
C PHE A 3 10.88 -41.18 -6.55
N CYS A 4 10.01 -41.29 -5.55
CA CYS A 4 9.47 -40.13 -4.86
C CYS A 4 10.56 -39.42 -4.05
N ALA A 5 10.80 -38.13 -4.31
CA ALA A 5 11.79 -37.33 -3.58
C ALA A 5 11.49 -37.18 -2.08
N LYS A 6 10.24 -37.40 -1.66
CA LYS A 6 9.82 -37.24 -0.26
C LYS A 6 9.90 -38.52 0.56
N CYS A 7 9.55 -39.68 -0.02
CA CYS A 7 9.45 -40.94 0.72
C CYS A 7 10.24 -42.11 0.11
N GLY A 8 10.89 -41.93 -1.03
CA GLY A 8 11.71 -42.97 -1.68
C GLY A 8 10.94 -44.11 -2.34
N ALA A 9 9.60 -44.10 -2.34
CA ALA A 9 8.79 -45.11 -3.01
C ALA A 9 8.96 -45.05 -4.54
N GLN A 10 8.93 -46.21 -5.20
CA GLN A 10 8.93 -46.31 -6.66
C GLN A 10 7.60 -45.82 -7.23
N LEU A 11 7.68 -45.08 -8.34
CA LEU A 11 6.54 -44.43 -8.98
C LEU A 11 6.15 -45.17 -10.25
N ALA A 12 4.84 -45.34 -10.45
CA ALA A 12 4.29 -45.82 -11.71
C ALA A 12 4.46 -44.75 -12.80
N GLU A 13 4.80 -45.17 -14.01
CA GLU A 13 5.00 -44.26 -15.14
C GLU A 13 3.69 -43.50 -15.43
N GLY A 14 3.74 -42.17 -15.34
CA GLY A 14 2.58 -41.29 -15.57
C GLY A 14 1.70 -40.99 -14.34
N SER A 15 2.03 -41.46 -13.13
CA SER A 15 1.26 -41.09 -11.93
C SER A 15 1.53 -39.64 -11.51
N GLY A 16 0.49 -38.80 -11.48
CA GLY A 16 0.58 -37.40 -11.02
C GLY A 16 0.75 -37.24 -9.50
N PHE A 17 0.64 -38.34 -8.73
CA PHE A 17 0.77 -38.36 -7.29
C PHE A 17 1.42 -39.66 -6.81
N CYS A 18 2.17 -39.59 -5.71
CA CYS A 18 2.75 -40.75 -5.06
C CYS A 18 1.68 -41.50 -4.24
N SER A 19 1.42 -42.77 -4.57
CA SER A 19 0.45 -43.62 -3.87
C SER A 19 0.80 -43.94 -2.42
N ALA A 20 2.08 -43.85 -2.04
CA ALA A 20 2.55 -44.15 -0.68
C ALA A 20 2.46 -42.97 0.30
N CYS A 21 2.62 -41.73 -0.19
CA CYS A 21 2.66 -40.55 0.69
C CYS A 21 1.76 -39.39 0.24
N GLY A 22 0.99 -39.55 -0.84
CA GLY A 22 0.03 -38.57 -1.34
C GLY A 22 0.64 -37.30 -1.95
N THR A 23 1.97 -37.24 -2.09
CA THR A 23 2.63 -36.02 -2.61
C THR A 23 2.43 -35.94 -4.12
N ALA A 24 1.90 -34.82 -4.59
CA ALA A 24 1.76 -34.50 -6.01
C ALA A 24 3.14 -34.36 -6.66
N MET A 25 3.32 -34.95 -7.83
CA MET A 25 4.58 -34.90 -8.57
C MET A 25 4.35 -34.10 -9.84
N ALA A 26 5.13 -33.03 -10.00
CA ALA A 26 5.15 -32.29 -11.26
C ALA A 26 5.62 -33.26 -12.36
N ALA A 27 4.81 -33.44 -13.40
CA ALA A 27 5.17 -34.21 -14.57
C ALA A 27 6.43 -33.60 -15.19
N GLN A 28 7.60 -34.16 -14.90
CA GLN A 28 8.86 -33.81 -15.55
C GLN A 28 8.91 -34.51 -16.90
N GLY A 29 8.10 -34.03 -17.84
CA GLY A 29 8.27 -34.26 -19.28
C GLY A 29 9.01 -33.06 -19.87
N GLY A 30 10.27 -33.26 -20.24
CA GLY A 30 11.12 -32.20 -20.80
C GLY A 30 10.69 -31.78 -22.21
N ALA A 31 10.66 -30.46 -22.44
CA ALA A 31 10.84 -29.82 -23.73
C ALA A 31 11.55 -28.46 -23.51
N PRO A 32 12.45 -28.03 -24.41
CA PRO A 32 13.37 -26.92 -24.16
C PRO A 32 12.70 -25.54 -24.27
N ALA A 33 13.25 -24.61 -23.48
CA ALA A 33 12.82 -23.23 -23.36
C ALA A 33 12.85 -22.47 -24.69
N THR A 34 11.71 -21.89 -25.08
CA THR A 34 11.65 -20.73 -25.97
C THR A 34 10.66 -19.70 -25.40
N GLY A 35 11.16 -18.48 -25.16
CA GLY A 35 10.39 -17.24 -25.06
C GLY A 35 9.30 -17.14 -23.99
N ALA A 36 9.69 -16.95 -22.72
CA ALA A 36 8.76 -16.53 -21.68
C ALA A 36 8.41 -15.04 -21.82
N ALA A 37 7.21 -14.73 -22.31
CA ALA A 37 6.48 -13.57 -21.82
C ALA A 37 6.16 -13.81 -20.32
N PRO A 38 6.21 -12.81 -19.43
CA PRO A 38 5.93 -13.03 -18.02
C PRO A 38 4.52 -13.58 -17.86
N ALA A 39 4.40 -14.82 -17.37
CA ALA A 39 3.13 -15.37 -16.95
C ALA A 39 2.54 -14.45 -15.86
N PRO A 40 1.22 -14.22 -15.83
CA PRO A 40 0.58 -13.53 -14.71
C PRO A 40 0.99 -14.27 -13.43
N ALA A 41 1.53 -13.52 -12.47
CA ALA A 41 1.95 -14.05 -11.18
C ALA A 41 0.84 -14.91 -10.57
N PRO A 42 1.18 -16.02 -9.89
CA PRO A 42 0.17 -16.90 -9.32
C PRO A 42 -0.71 -16.06 -8.38
N ALA A 43 -2.02 -16.06 -8.66
CA ALA A 43 -3.02 -15.51 -7.75
C ALA A 43 -2.84 -16.25 -6.42
N GLY A 44 -2.18 -15.57 -5.48
CA GLY A 44 -1.81 -16.11 -4.19
C GLY A 44 -3.03 -16.68 -3.51
N ALA A 45 -2.87 -17.88 -2.95
CA ALA A 45 -3.86 -18.56 -2.14
C ALA A 45 -4.58 -17.53 -1.23
N ALA A 46 -5.90 -17.48 -1.34
CA ALA A 46 -6.74 -16.63 -0.51
C ALA A 46 -6.59 -17.10 0.95
N THR A 47 -5.64 -16.48 1.65
CA THR A 47 -5.72 -16.37 3.09
C THR A 47 -6.96 -15.55 3.39
N THR A 48 -7.66 -15.86 4.47
CA THR A 48 -8.90 -15.21 4.91
C THR A 48 -8.74 -13.73 5.31
N GLY A 49 -7.69 -13.07 4.82
CA GLY A 49 -7.39 -11.65 5.01
C GLY A 49 -7.44 -10.87 3.69
N MET A 50 -7.63 -9.57 3.81
CA MET A 50 -7.58 -8.63 2.70
C MET A 50 -6.16 -8.57 2.11
N THR A 51 -6.07 -8.38 0.80
CA THR A 51 -4.78 -8.26 0.12
C THR A 51 -4.02 -7.01 0.57
N ASN A 52 -2.69 -7.09 0.65
CA ASN A 52 -1.84 -6.02 1.19
C ASN A 52 -1.98 -4.68 0.45
N ASN A 53 -2.23 -4.70 -0.86
CA ASN A 53 -2.49 -3.49 -1.64
C ASN A 53 -3.78 -2.79 -1.24
N VAL A 54 -4.84 -3.55 -0.99
CA VAL A 54 -6.11 -3.01 -0.53
C VAL A 54 -5.95 -2.50 0.90
N ALA A 55 -5.29 -3.24 1.79
CA ALA A 55 -4.98 -2.78 3.14
C ALA A 55 -4.16 -1.48 3.14
N GLY A 56 -3.15 -1.37 2.28
CA GLY A 56 -2.36 -0.16 2.08
C GLY A 56 -3.18 1.03 1.59
N ALA A 57 -4.13 0.82 0.68
CA ALA A 57 -5.06 1.85 0.22
C ALA A 57 -6.03 2.27 1.34
N LEU A 58 -6.59 1.31 2.09
CA LEU A 58 -7.52 1.58 3.19
C LEU A 58 -6.90 2.36 4.35
N CYS A 59 -5.57 2.30 4.52
CA CYS A 59 -4.86 3.13 5.49
C CYS A 59 -5.16 4.63 5.31
N TYR A 60 -5.48 5.07 4.09
CA TYR A 60 -5.72 6.47 3.75
C TYR A 60 -7.17 6.95 3.99
N ILE A 61 -8.15 6.06 4.17
CA ILE A 61 -9.57 6.45 4.20
C ILE A 61 -9.92 7.32 5.40
N LEU A 62 -9.56 6.90 6.62
CA LEU A 62 -9.77 7.71 7.84
C LEU A 62 -8.45 8.37 8.29
N GLY A 63 -7.48 8.48 7.38
CA GLY A 63 -6.18 9.08 7.62
C GLY A 63 -5.46 8.44 8.81
N VAL A 64 -5.32 9.24 9.88
CA VAL A 64 -4.65 8.83 11.13
C VAL A 64 -5.30 7.59 11.77
N ILE A 65 -6.64 7.52 11.79
CA ILE A 65 -7.36 6.46 12.50
C ILE A 65 -7.11 5.10 11.84
N THR A 66 -7.34 5.00 10.53
CA THR A 66 -7.09 3.77 9.77
C THR A 66 -5.61 3.40 9.75
N GLY A 67 -4.71 4.39 9.64
CA GLY A 67 -3.27 4.14 9.72
C GLY A 67 -2.86 3.48 11.04
N ILE A 68 -3.36 3.97 12.18
CA ILE A 68 -3.05 3.36 13.49
C ILE A 68 -3.63 1.94 13.58
N ILE A 69 -4.87 1.73 13.13
CA ILE A 69 -5.50 0.40 13.15
C ILE A 69 -4.63 -0.63 12.41
N PHE A 70 -4.21 -0.33 11.18
CA PHE A 70 -3.38 -1.23 10.37
C PHE A 70 -1.95 -1.44 10.92
N LEU A 71 -1.46 -0.54 11.77
CA LEU A 71 -0.18 -0.71 12.48
C LEU A 71 -0.27 -1.66 13.67
N VAL A 72 -1.46 -1.92 14.20
CA VAL A 72 -1.64 -2.76 15.42
C VAL A 72 -2.30 -4.10 15.09
N ILE A 73 -3.13 -4.15 14.04
CA ILE A 73 -3.87 -5.35 13.68
C ILE A 73 -3.00 -6.39 12.94
N GLU A 74 -3.15 -7.65 13.31
CA GLU A 74 -2.52 -8.78 12.63
C GLU A 74 -3.33 -9.19 11.39
N PRO A 75 -2.68 -9.68 10.30
CA PRO A 75 -1.23 -9.84 10.11
C PRO A 75 -0.50 -8.54 9.68
N TYR A 76 -1.23 -7.47 9.38
CA TYR A 76 -0.71 -6.27 8.71
C TYR A 76 0.35 -5.49 9.48
N LYS A 77 0.34 -5.55 10.82
CA LYS A 77 1.37 -4.93 11.66
C LYS A 77 2.80 -5.42 11.38
N ASN A 78 2.94 -6.60 10.78
CA ASN A 78 4.23 -7.18 10.42
C ASN A 78 4.60 -6.96 8.94
N ASP A 79 3.65 -6.50 8.13
CA ASP A 79 3.85 -6.31 6.71
C ASP A 79 4.51 -4.96 6.42
N LYS A 80 5.71 -4.99 5.82
CA LYS A 80 6.48 -3.77 5.52
C LYS A 80 5.74 -2.82 4.57
N PHE A 81 4.98 -3.35 3.62
CA PHE A 81 4.25 -2.57 2.63
C PHE A 81 3.09 -1.81 3.27
N VAL A 82 2.28 -2.50 4.07
CA VAL A 82 1.13 -1.87 4.77
C VAL A 82 1.63 -0.89 5.82
N ARG A 83 2.69 -1.21 6.58
CA ARG A 83 3.28 -0.29 7.56
C ARG A 83 3.77 1.01 6.92
N PHE A 84 4.42 0.94 5.76
CA PHE A 84 4.88 2.14 5.04
C PHE A 84 3.69 3.05 4.70
N HIS A 85 2.62 2.50 4.11
CA HIS A 85 1.42 3.25 3.75
C HIS A 85 0.65 3.75 4.98
N ALA A 86 0.65 2.99 6.07
CA ALA A 86 0.03 3.39 7.33
C ALA A 86 0.75 4.60 7.96
N PHE A 87 2.09 4.56 8.07
CA PHE A 87 2.86 5.71 8.54
C PHE A 87 2.73 6.91 7.60
N GLN A 88 2.81 6.69 6.28
CA GLN A 88 2.65 7.74 5.30
C GLN A 88 1.26 8.40 5.37
N SER A 89 0.19 7.62 5.55
CA SER A 89 -1.17 8.13 5.76
C SER A 89 -1.27 8.97 7.03
N ILE A 90 -0.70 8.52 8.15
CA ILE A 90 -0.69 9.26 9.42
C ILE A 90 0.01 10.62 9.23
N PHE A 91 1.23 10.63 8.71
CA PHE A 91 1.99 11.87 8.51
C PHE A 91 1.31 12.81 7.51
N PHE A 92 0.84 12.28 6.39
CA PHE A 92 0.12 13.07 5.39
C PHE A 92 -1.14 13.71 6.00
N SER A 93 -1.91 12.95 6.79
CA SER A 93 -3.10 13.45 7.45
C SER A 93 -2.80 14.53 8.49
N ILE A 94 -1.73 14.37 9.28
CA ILE A 94 -1.26 15.38 10.24
C ILE A 94 -0.85 16.67 9.52
N VAL A 95 -0.15 16.57 8.40
CA VAL A 95 0.24 17.75 7.59
C VAL A 95 -1.00 18.46 7.04
N CYS A 96 -1.98 17.72 6.51
CA CYS A 96 -3.23 18.29 6.02
C CYS A 96 -4.01 18.99 7.14
N TRP A 97 -4.11 18.37 8.31
CA TRP A 97 -4.74 18.98 9.49
C TRP A 97 -4.01 20.23 9.97
N GLY A 98 -2.68 20.18 10.06
CA GLY A 98 -1.86 21.34 10.43
C GLY A 98 -2.05 22.51 9.48
N PHE A 99 -2.06 22.24 8.18
CA PHE A 99 -2.34 23.26 7.16
C PHE A 99 -3.75 23.86 7.32
N TRP A 100 -4.77 23.03 7.54
CA TRP A 100 -6.15 23.50 7.73
C TRP A 100 -6.30 24.35 8.98
N MET A 101 -5.64 23.98 10.08
CA MET A 101 -5.63 24.75 11.33
C MET A 101 -4.95 26.12 11.15
N ILE A 102 -3.74 26.16 10.56
CA ILE A 102 -3.02 27.41 10.29
C ILE A 102 -3.87 28.32 9.41
N TRP A 103 -4.49 27.77 8.37
CA TRP A 103 -5.33 28.52 7.46
C TRP A 103 -6.58 29.10 8.13
N SER A 104 -7.27 28.32 8.96
CA SER A 104 -8.42 28.81 9.73
C SER A 104 -8.04 30.00 10.62
N TRP A 105 -6.88 29.92 11.29
CA TRP A 105 -6.33 31.02 12.07
C TRP A 105 -6.02 32.26 11.21
N VAL A 106 -5.44 32.09 10.03
CA VAL A 106 -5.14 33.19 9.10
C VAL A 106 -6.42 33.86 8.61
N ILE A 107 -7.45 33.10 8.22
CA ILE A 107 -8.75 33.66 7.81
C ILE A 107 -9.35 34.49 8.93
N VAL A 108 -9.43 33.94 10.15
CA VAL A 108 -9.99 34.66 11.30
C VAL A 108 -9.22 35.96 11.51
N GLY A 109 -7.88 35.91 11.54
CA GLY A 109 -7.06 37.12 11.67
C GLY A 109 -7.29 38.15 10.56
N MET A 110 -7.48 37.69 9.32
CA MET A 110 -7.72 38.56 8.16
C MET A 110 -9.11 39.20 8.17
N LEU A 111 -10.14 38.50 8.67
CA LEU A 111 -11.50 39.02 8.83
C LEU A 111 -11.59 40.12 9.90
N PHE A 112 -10.79 40.03 10.96
CA PHE A 112 -10.72 41.04 12.03
C PHE A 112 -9.81 42.24 11.69
N SER A 113 -9.09 42.21 10.57
CA SER A 113 -8.17 43.26 10.16
C SER A 113 -8.76 44.15 9.06
N VAL A 114 -8.78 45.47 9.27
CA VAL A 114 -9.37 46.46 8.35
C VAL A 114 -8.72 46.45 6.95
N SER A 115 -7.45 46.01 6.85
CA SER A 115 -6.69 45.87 5.60
C SER A 115 -6.82 44.49 4.93
N GLY A 116 -7.46 43.51 5.57
CA GLY A 116 -7.51 42.12 5.11
C GLY A 116 -8.39 41.87 3.87
N TRP A 117 -9.36 42.75 3.61
CA TRP A 117 -10.34 42.57 2.54
C TRP A 117 -9.76 42.56 1.12
N GLY A 118 -8.72 43.36 0.85
CA GLY A 118 -8.08 43.40 -0.47
C GLY A 118 -7.22 42.17 -0.78
N ALA A 119 -6.64 41.56 0.24
CA ALA A 119 -5.80 40.36 0.12
C ALA A 119 -6.65 39.08 0.08
N PHE A 120 -7.84 39.10 0.68
CA PHE A 120 -8.72 37.94 0.86
C PHE A 120 -8.96 37.15 -0.44
N GLY A 121 -9.26 37.83 -1.56
CA GLY A 121 -9.54 37.17 -2.83
C GLY A 121 -8.36 36.37 -3.41
N LEU A 122 -7.14 36.93 -3.37
CA LEU A 122 -5.95 36.26 -3.91
C LEU A 122 -5.55 35.06 -3.03
N PHE A 123 -5.52 35.25 -1.71
CA PHE A 123 -5.19 34.19 -0.75
C PHE A 123 -6.23 33.06 -0.78
N TRP A 124 -7.52 33.38 -0.95
CA TRP A 124 -8.59 32.40 -1.08
C TRP A 124 -8.40 31.46 -2.27
N ASN A 125 -8.11 32.02 -3.46
CA ASN A 125 -7.88 31.22 -4.66
C ASN A 125 -6.63 30.34 -4.54
N LEU A 126 -5.54 30.90 -3.99
CA LEU A 126 -4.31 30.14 -3.79
C LEU A 126 -4.50 28.96 -2.82
N PHE A 127 -5.28 29.16 -1.76
CA PHE A 127 -5.61 28.10 -0.81
C PHE A 127 -6.42 26.97 -1.46
N ARG A 128 -7.45 27.29 -2.27
CA ARG A 128 -8.24 26.28 -2.98
C ARG A 128 -7.38 25.43 -3.91
N LEU A 129 -6.35 26.01 -4.52
CA LEU A 129 -5.39 25.27 -5.34
C LEU A 129 -4.54 24.31 -4.50
N ILE A 130 -4.08 24.73 -3.32
CA ILE A 130 -3.31 23.88 -2.42
C ILE A 130 -4.18 22.74 -1.87
N GLU A 131 -5.41 23.04 -1.47
CA GLU A 131 -6.40 22.03 -1.03
C GLU A 131 -6.65 20.99 -2.12
N LEU A 132 -6.85 21.45 -3.37
CA LEU A 132 -7.00 20.56 -4.51
C LEU A 132 -5.74 19.71 -4.75
N ALA A 133 -4.54 20.30 -4.64
CA ALA A 133 -3.29 19.56 -4.79
C ALA A 133 -3.12 18.49 -3.70
N MET A 134 -3.48 18.79 -2.45
CA MET A 134 -3.47 17.81 -1.37
C MET A 134 -4.50 16.71 -1.62
N PHE A 135 -5.72 17.04 -2.07
CA PHE A 135 -6.74 16.06 -2.40
C PHE A 135 -6.31 15.13 -3.54
N VAL A 136 -5.76 15.70 -4.62
CA VAL A 136 -5.20 14.92 -5.74
C VAL A 136 -4.03 14.05 -5.27
N GLY A 137 -3.15 14.60 -4.43
CA GLY A 137 -2.06 13.85 -3.80
C GLY A 137 -2.57 12.67 -2.98
N TRP A 138 -3.60 12.87 -2.15
CA TRP A 138 -4.22 11.82 -1.34
C TRP A 138 -4.78 10.68 -2.21
N VAL A 139 -5.55 11.01 -3.25
CA VAL A 139 -6.08 10.01 -4.19
C VAL A 139 -4.94 9.30 -4.92
N PHE A 140 -3.90 10.03 -5.34
CA PHE A 140 -2.74 9.47 -6.01
C PHE A 140 -1.98 8.47 -5.14
N LEU A 141 -1.78 8.77 -3.85
CA LEU A 141 -1.16 7.83 -2.91
C LEU A 141 -1.99 6.56 -2.74
N MET A 142 -3.31 6.71 -2.62
CA MET A 142 -4.21 5.57 -2.50
C MET A 142 -4.20 4.70 -3.77
N TYR A 143 -4.16 5.33 -4.95
CA TYR A 143 -4.01 4.63 -6.23
C TYR A 143 -2.67 3.88 -6.32
N LYS A 144 -1.56 4.51 -5.93
CA LYS A 144 -0.24 3.86 -5.91
C LYS A 144 -0.19 2.68 -4.93
N ALA A 145 -0.78 2.85 -3.75
CA ALA A 145 -0.94 1.77 -2.77
C ALA A 145 -1.74 0.58 -3.36
N TYR A 146 -2.84 0.88 -4.05
CA TYR A 146 -3.67 -0.14 -4.70
C TYR A 146 -2.92 -0.91 -5.80
N ASN A 147 -2.00 -0.26 -6.50
CA ASN A 147 -1.13 -0.88 -7.51
C ASN A 147 0.12 -1.58 -6.94
N ASN A 148 0.22 -1.79 -5.62
CA ASN A 148 1.40 -2.33 -4.94
C ASN A 148 2.69 -1.48 -5.10
N GLU A 149 2.56 -0.18 -5.34
CA GLU A 149 3.72 0.71 -5.46
C GLU A 149 3.94 1.54 -4.20
N GLN A 150 5.19 1.57 -3.71
CA GLN A 150 5.61 2.42 -2.59
C GLN A 150 6.08 3.79 -3.10
N PHE A 151 5.13 4.68 -3.38
CA PHE A 151 5.47 6.05 -3.74
C PHE A 151 5.88 6.84 -2.48
N LYS A 152 7.15 7.21 -2.40
CA LYS A 152 7.71 8.02 -1.32
C LYS A 152 7.50 9.50 -1.63
N LEU A 153 6.67 10.17 -0.84
CA LEU A 153 6.60 11.62 -0.86
C LEU A 153 7.93 12.23 -0.40
N PRO A 154 8.38 13.35 -0.97
CA PRO A 154 9.54 14.06 -0.45
C PRO A 154 9.30 14.45 1.01
N ILE A 155 10.29 14.24 1.87
CA ILE A 155 10.26 14.47 3.34
C ILE A 155 9.38 13.44 4.09
N ILE A 156 8.09 13.33 3.76
CA ILE A 156 7.14 12.45 4.49
C ILE A 156 7.47 10.96 4.25
N GLY A 157 7.79 10.60 3.01
CA GLY A 157 8.08 9.23 2.61
C GLY A 157 9.35 8.68 3.25
N ASP A 158 10.37 9.51 3.45
CA ASP A 158 11.61 9.08 4.12
C ASP A 158 11.41 8.82 5.62
N ILE A 159 10.57 9.63 6.28
CA ILE A 159 10.20 9.43 7.67
C ILE A 159 9.35 8.15 7.80
N ALA A 160 8.38 7.94 6.90
CA ALA A 160 7.56 6.74 6.87
C ALA A 160 8.39 5.48 6.59
N ALA A 161 9.35 5.54 5.66
CA ALA A 161 10.26 4.45 5.33
C ALA A 161 11.11 4.04 6.55
N LYS A 162 11.71 5.02 7.24
CA LYS A 162 12.47 4.77 8.49
C LYS A 162 11.62 4.09 9.57
N GLN A 163 10.38 4.54 9.78
CA GLN A 163 9.47 3.95 10.78
C GLN A 163 8.99 2.55 10.39
N ALA A 164 8.77 2.31 9.09
CA ALA A 164 8.38 1.01 8.55
C ALA A 164 9.56 0.02 8.41
N ARG A 165 10.81 0.48 8.59
CA ARG A 165 12.06 -0.28 8.38
C ARG A 165 12.19 -0.81 6.94
N VAL A 166 11.95 0.08 5.97
CA VAL A 166 11.99 -0.19 4.51
C VAL A 166 12.78 0.91 3.79
#